data_AF-A0A853SQM6-F1
#
_entry.id   AF-A0A853SQM6-F1
#
_cell.length_a   1.000
_cell.length_b   1.000
_cell.length_c   1.000
_cell.angle_alpha   90.00
_cell.angle_beta   90.00
_cell.angle_gamma   90.00
#
_symmetry.space_group_name_H-M   'P 1'
#
loop_
_entity.id
_entity.type
_entity.pdbx_description
1 polymer ?
#
loop_
_entity_poly.entity_id
_entity_poly.type
_entity_poly.pdbx_seq_one_letter_code
_entity_poly.pdbx_strand_id
1 'polypeptide(L)'
;MQEARHLIDGLASETVVRTSNLPLATYPDAIKAAAALIAQGKLDAAKAALEAALGTIVIRDVIHPLPLIRASAAIEEARNLAANAQRGAGDEARIKQLLNTAREQLRLGQALGYATKDQMKELLKTVDEIEEGTKNKGAATSIFDKIRDFFKKATQSSQPAQKK
;
A
#
# COMPACT_ATOMS: atom_id res chain seq x y z
N MET A 1 3.70 -10.11 5.60
CA MET A 1 4.99 -9.74 4.98
C MET A 1 5.91 -10.96 4.88
N GLN A 2 6.67 -11.07 3.79
CA GLN A 2 7.80 -12.01 3.69
C GLN A 2 8.95 -11.55 4.59
N GLU A 3 9.54 -12.45 5.38
CA GLU A 3 10.68 -12.14 6.26
C GLU A 3 11.87 -11.53 5.51
N ALA A 4 12.06 -11.95 4.25
CA ALA A 4 13.10 -11.42 3.38
C ALA A 4 12.97 -9.91 3.10
N ARG A 5 11.80 -9.29 3.29
CA ARG A 5 11.59 -7.86 3.03
C ARG A 5 12.41 -6.96 3.94
N HIS A 6 12.59 -7.35 5.21
CA HIS A 6 13.44 -6.61 6.13
C HIS A 6 14.92 -6.62 5.71
N LEU A 7 15.35 -7.62 4.94
CA LEU A 7 16.73 -7.73 4.43
C LEU A 7 16.99 -6.85 3.21
N ILE A 8 15.95 -6.37 2.53
CA ILE A 8 16.04 -5.52 1.33
C ILE A 8 15.42 -4.13 1.54
N ASP A 9 15.35 -3.66 2.79
CA ASP A 9 14.72 -2.37 3.15
C ASP A 9 15.31 -1.18 2.36
N GLY A 10 16.63 -1.20 2.10
CA GLY A 10 17.30 -0.20 1.26
C GLY A 10 16.94 -0.23 -0.23
N LEU A 11 16.22 -1.26 -0.69
CA LEU A 11 15.69 -1.40 -2.05
C LEU A 11 14.17 -1.24 -2.10
N ALA A 12 13.54 -0.91 -0.96
CA ALA A 12 12.10 -0.74 -0.89
C ALA A 12 11.62 0.34 -1.85
N SER A 13 10.52 0.06 -2.55
CA SER A 13 9.86 1.00 -3.46
C SER A 13 8.44 1.22 -2.97
N GLU A 14 8.29 2.11 -1.99
CA GLU A 14 7.03 2.30 -1.26
C GLU A 14 6.91 3.70 -0.68
N THR A 15 5.69 4.04 -0.27
CA THR A 15 5.42 5.16 0.64
C THR A 15 4.84 4.60 1.92
N VAL A 16 5.39 5.00 3.07
CA VAL A 16 4.91 4.61 4.40
C VAL A 16 4.23 5.80 5.05
N VAL A 17 2.95 5.64 5.38
CA VAL A 17 2.20 6.61 6.17
C VAL A 17 2.24 6.16 7.62
N ARG A 18 2.97 6.90 8.46
CA ARG A 18 3.04 6.66 9.90
C ARG A 18 2.05 7.54 10.63
N THR A 19 1.17 6.93 11.41
CA THR A 19 0.20 7.62 12.27
C THR A 19 0.46 7.29 13.73
N SER A 20 0.78 8.33 14.51
CA SER A 20 0.90 8.23 15.97
C SER A 20 -0.48 8.46 16.61
N ASN A 21 -1.02 7.45 17.29
CA ASN A 21 -2.35 7.51 17.89
C ASN A 21 -2.24 7.81 19.38
N LEU A 22 -2.80 8.94 19.79
CA LEU A 22 -2.86 9.36 21.18
C LEU A 22 -4.07 8.71 21.89
N PRO A 23 -3.89 7.99 23.00
CA PRO A 23 -5.02 7.40 23.71
C PRO A 23 -5.78 8.46 24.51
N LEU A 24 -6.86 8.97 23.92
CA LEU A 24 -7.62 10.10 24.47
C LEU A 24 -8.27 9.83 25.84
N ALA A 25 -8.50 8.56 26.19
CA ALA A 25 -9.10 8.18 27.46
C ALA A 25 -8.11 8.32 28.64
N THR A 26 -6.83 8.00 28.44
CA THR A 26 -5.85 7.90 29.52
C THR A 26 -4.82 9.02 29.48
N TYR A 27 -4.55 9.59 28.30
CA TYR A 27 -3.53 10.62 28.13
C TYR A 27 -3.84 11.91 28.91
N PRO A 28 -5.07 12.47 28.89
CA PRO A 28 -5.38 13.68 29.66
C PRO A 28 -5.15 13.52 31.16
N ASP A 29 -5.46 12.35 31.72
CA ASP A 29 -5.28 12.08 33.14
C ASP A 29 -3.80 11.93 33.51
N ALA A 30 -2.99 11.34 32.63
CA ALA A 30 -1.54 11.29 32.80
C ALA A 30 -0.91 12.71 32.78
N ILE A 31 -1.39 13.62 31.92
CA ILE A 31 -0.94 15.02 31.89
C ILE A 31 -1.28 15.74 33.19
N LYS A 32 -2.51 15.56 33.71
CA LYS A 32 -2.91 16.16 35.01
C LYS A 32 -2.07 15.62 36.17
N ALA A 33 -1.82 14.31 36.19
CA ALA A 33 -0.98 13.68 37.22
C ALA A 33 0.46 14.23 37.18
N ALA A 34 1.04 14.37 35.99
CA ALA A 34 2.37 14.97 35.82
C ALA A 34 2.40 16.43 36.29
N ALA A 35 1.39 17.25 35.96
CA ALA A 35 1.30 18.63 36.42
C ALA A 35 1.23 18.73 37.95
N ALA A 36 0.47 17.86 38.60
CA ALA A 36 0.40 17.78 40.06
C ALA A 36 1.75 17.42 40.70
N LEU A 37 2.52 16.51 40.07
CA LEU A 37 3.86 16.14 40.53
C LEU A 37 4.86 17.30 40.38
N ILE A 38 4.78 18.06 39.28
CA ILE A 38 5.59 19.27 39.06
C ILE A 38 5.29 20.31 40.14
N ALA A 39 4.02 20.55 40.46
CA ALA A 39 3.62 21.49 41.51
C ALA A 39 4.16 21.09 42.90
N GLN A 40 4.42 19.80 43.12
CA GLN A 40 5.01 19.26 44.35
C GLN A 40 6.56 19.22 44.32
N GLY A 41 7.20 19.72 43.25
CA GLY A 41 8.65 19.64 43.07
C GLY A 41 9.19 18.24 42.75
N LYS A 42 8.31 17.26 42.49
CA LYS A 42 8.67 15.86 42.24
C LYS A 42 8.96 15.63 40.75
N LEU A 43 10.02 16.26 40.24
CA LEU A 43 10.34 16.29 38.81
C LEU A 43 10.64 14.92 38.21
N ASP A 44 11.37 14.05 38.91
CA ASP A 44 11.67 12.70 38.42
C ASP A 44 10.41 11.85 38.26
N ALA A 45 9.49 11.94 39.22
CA ALA A 45 8.21 11.25 39.16
C ALA A 45 7.33 11.81 38.02
N ALA A 46 7.34 13.13 37.81
CA ALA A 46 6.61 13.75 36.71
C ALA A 46 7.15 13.29 35.34
N LYS A 47 8.48 13.22 35.19
CA LYS A 47 9.14 12.70 33.99
C LYS A 47 8.75 11.25 33.73
N ALA A 48 8.82 10.39 34.76
CA ALA A 48 8.42 8.99 34.64
C ALA A 48 6.95 8.84 34.21
N ALA A 49 6.04 9.66 34.75
CA ALA A 49 4.63 9.66 34.38
C ALA A 49 4.41 10.07 32.90
N LEU A 50 5.13 11.09 32.42
CA LEU A 50 5.08 11.53 31.02
C LEU A 50 5.68 10.48 30.08
N GLU A 51 6.81 9.86 30.45
CA GLU A 51 7.42 8.77 29.67
C GLU A 51 6.49 7.56 29.59
N ALA A 52 5.85 7.18 30.69
CA ALA A 52 4.83 6.14 30.69
C ALA A 52 3.67 6.48 29.76
N ALA A 53 3.17 7.72 29.79
CA ALA A 53 2.12 8.19 28.89
C ALA A 53 2.54 8.18 27.42
N LEU A 54 3.75 8.63 27.09
CA LEU A 54 4.31 8.57 25.75
C LEU A 54 4.46 7.12 25.25
N GLY A 55 4.83 6.21 26.15
CA GLY A 55 4.92 4.77 25.86
C GLY A 55 3.59 4.12 25.50
N THR A 56 2.45 4.78 25.77
CA THR A 56 1.12 4.31 25.36
C THR A 56 0.69 4.75 23.96
N ILE A 57 1.49 5.60 23.29
CA ILE A 57 1.19 6.04 21.91
C ILE A 57 1.30 4.85 20.97
N VAL A 58 0.20 4.56 20.28
CA VAL A 58 0.16 3.45 19.32
C VAL A 58 0.58 3.97 17.95
N ILE A 59 1.73 3.50 17.46
CA ILE A 59 2.18 3.77 16.09
C ILE A 59 1.50 2.80 15.13
N ARG A 60 0.86 3.33 14.10
CA ARG A 60 0.33 2.55 12.98
C ARG A 60 1.06 2.97 11.70
N ASP A 61 1.69 2.02 11.06
CA ASP A 61 2.31 2.21 9.75
C ASP A 61 1.43 1.61 8.67
N VAL A 62 1.14 2.38 7.63
CA VAL A 62 0.44 1.93 6.42
C VAL A 62 1.36 2.01 5.22
N ILE A 63 1.67 0.85 4.66
CA ILE A 63 2.59 0.68 3.53
C ILE A 63 1.83 0.73 2.21
N HIS A 64 2.35 1.52 1.27
CA HIS A 64 1.81 1.68 -0.09
C HIS A 64 2.89 1.29 -1.12
N PRO A 65 2.86 0.05 -1.66
CA PRO A 65 3.87 -0.40 -2.61
C PRO A 65 3.76 0.35 -3.95
N LEU A 66 4.82 1.08 -4.33
CA LEU A 66 4.83 1.88 -5.55
C LEU A 66 4.74 1.04 -6.84
N PRO A 67 5.39 -0.14 -6.96
CA PRO A 67 5.26 -0.96 -8.17
C PRO A 67 3.81 -1.39 -8.40
N LEU A 68 3.09 -1.74 -7.33
CA LEU A 68 1.68 -2.11 -7.41
C LEU A 68 0.81 -0.92 -7.85
N ILE A 69 1.03 0.26 -7.28
CA ILE A 69 0.31 1.49 -7.67
C ILE A 69 0.56 1.84 -9.14
N ARG A 70 1.82 1.80 -9.59
CA ARG A 70 2.20 2.09 -10.98
C ARG A 70 1.60 1.09 -11.96
N ALA A 71 1.57 -0.21 -11.61
CA ALA A 71 0.90 -1.22 -12.40
C ALA A 71 -0.60 -0.92 -12.53
N SER A 72 -1.27 -0.59 -11.43
CA SER A 72 -2.69 -0.20 -11.45
C SER A 72 -2.95 1.02 -12.32
N ALA A 73 -2.11 2.05 -12.23
CA ALA A 73 -2.24 3.28 -13.00
C ALA A 73 -2.08 3.01 -14.51
N ALA A 74 -1.07 2.22 -14.91
CA ALA A 74 -0.85 1.85 -16.30
C ALA A 74 -2.04 1.04 -16.87
N ILE A 75 -2.61 0.15 -16.07
CA ILE A 75 -3.79 -0.64 -16.46
C ILE A 75 -5.03 0.26 -16.66
N GLU A 76 -5.30 1.20 -15.76
CA GLU A 76 -6.43 2.13 -15.92
C GLU A 76 -6.22 3.10 -17.11
N GLU A 77 -4.99 3.53 -17.40
CA GLU A 77 -4.71 4.31 -18.61
C GLU A 77 -4.97 3.47 -19.87
N ALA A 78 -4.53 2.21 -19.88
CA ALA A 78 -4.78 1.28 -20.99
C ALA A 78 -6.28 1.04 -21.20
N ARG A 79 -7.06 0.96 -20.12
CA ARG A 79 -8.52 0.86 -20.16
C ARG A 79 -9.17 2.04 -20.85
N ASN A 80 -8.80 3.25 -20.45
CA ASN A 80 -9.41 4.48 -20.96
C ASN A 80 -9.15 4.61 -22.47
N LEU A 81 -7.93 4.27 -22.91
CA LEU A 81 -7.59 4.21 -24.34
C LEU A 81 -8.36 3.10 -25.07
N ALA A 82 -8.50 1.92 -24.46
CA ALA A 82 -9.20 0.81 -25.08
C ALA A 82 -10.71 1.03 -25.23
N ALA A 83 -11.30 1.83 -24.34
CA ALA A 83 -12.71 2.23 -24.37
C ALA A 83 -13.03 3.29 -25.43
N ASN A 84 -12.01 3.96 -26.00
CA ASN A 84 -12.20 4.93 -27.06
C ASN A 84 -12.61 4.22 -28.37
N ALA A 85 -13.81 4.54 -28.88
CA ALA A 85 -14.35 3.92 -30.10
C ALA A 85 -13.62 4.38 -31.38
N GLN A 86 -12.96 5.53 -31.34
CA GLN A 86 -12.17 6.11 -32.42
C GLN A 86 -10.67 5.78 -32.32
N ARG A 87 -10.29 4.81 -31.47
CA ARG A 87 -8.89 4.45 -31.26
C ARG A 87 -8.19 4.04 -32.56
N GLY A 88 -6.99 4.56 -32.78
CA GLY A 88 -6.15 4.25 -33.94
C GLY A 88 -4.97 3.35 -33.61
N ALA A 89 -4.10 3.11 -34.60
CA ALA A 89 -2.89 2.29 -34.42
C ALA A 89 -1.93 2.84 -33.34
N GLY A 90 -1.88 4.17 -33.16
CA GLY A 90 -1.11 4.80 -32.08
C GLY A 90 -1.62 4.44 -30.69
N ASP A 91 -2.96 4.39 -30.51
CA ASP A 91 -3.58 3.99 -29.24
C ASP A 91 -3.34 2.51 -28.96
N GLU A 92 -3.41 1.65 -29.98
CA GLU A 92 -3.11 0.22 -29.82
C GLU A 92 -1.66 -0.03 -29.40
N ALA A 93 -0.71 0.71 -29.97
CA ALA A 93 0.70 0.66 -29.55
C ALA A 93 0.86 1.13 -28.10
N ARG A 94 0.18 2.22 -27.72
CA ARG A 94 0.21 2.75 -26.36
C ARG A 94 -0.40 1.79 -25.34
N ILE A 95 -1.54 1.15 -25.66
CA ILE A 95 -2.17 0.12 -24.81
C ILE A 95 -1.19 -1.03 -24.56
N LYS A 96 -0.51 -1.54 -25.59
CA LYS A 96 0.50 -2.60 -25.43
C LYS A 96 1.65 -2.17 -24.52
N GLN A 97 2.17 -0.95 -24.69
CA GLN A 97 3.23 -0.40 -23.84
C GLN A 97 2.79 -0.30 -22.37
N LEU A 98 1.57 0.16 -22.12
CA LEU A 98 1.02 0.28 -20.77
C LEU A 98 0.82 -1.08 -20.09
N LEU A 99 0.32 -2.08 -20.82
CA LEU A 99 0.19 -3.44 -20.29
C LEU A 99 1.55 -4.09 -20.02
N ASN A 100 2.55 -3.84 -20.86
CA ASN A 100 3.93 -4.28 -20.59
C ASN A 100 4.53 -3.58 -19.36
N THR A 101 4.31 -2.27 -19.22
CA THR A 101 4.70 -1.51 -18.03
C THR A 101 4.07 -2.13 -16.77
N ALA A 102 2.78 -2.48 -16.83
CA ALA A 102 2.12 -3.14 -15.71
C ALA A 102 2.78 -4.48 -15.36
N ARG A 103 3.10 -5.33 -16.34
CA ARG A 103 3.80 -6.61 -16.12
C ARG A 103 5.18 -6.41 -15.48
N GLU A 104 5.94 -5.44 -15.93
CA GLU A 104 7.26 -5.12 -15.37
C GLU A 104 7.16 -4.67 -13.91
N GLN A 105 6.24 -3.76 -13.62
CA GLN A 105 6.01 -3.28 -12.26
C GLN A 105 5.50 -4.40 -11.33
N LEU A 106 4.66 -5.31 -11.84
CA LEU A 106 4.22 -6.50 -11.10
C LEU A 106 5.41 -7.42 -10.77
N ARG A 107 6.29 -7.72 -11.73
CA ARG A 107 7.51 -8.52 -11.50
C ARG A 107 8.46 -7.85 -10.51
N LEU A 108 8.63 -6.53 -10.61
CA LEU A 108 9.40 -5.76 -9.64
C LEU A 108 8.77 -5.86 -8.24
N GLY A 109 7.45 -5.71 -8.15
CA GLY A 109 6.70 -5.88 -6.91
C GLY A 109 6.88 -7.26 -6.28
N GLN A 110 6.94 -8.30 -7.10
CA GLN A 110 7.22 -9.67 -6.67
C GLN A 110 8.65 -9.83 -6.13
N ALA A 111 9.65 -9.30 -6.86
CA ALA A 111 11.05 -9.35 -6.45
C ALA A 111 11.29 -8.62 -5.12
N LEU A 112 10.54 -7.54 -4.89
CA LEU A 112 10.57 -6.77 -3.64
C LEU A 112 9.67 -7.35 -2.53
N GLY A 113 8.99 -8.46 -2.78
CA GLY A 113 8.22 -9.18 -1.76
C GLY A 113 6.87 -8.54 -1.38
N TYR A 114 6.30 -7.71 -2.26
CA TYR A 114 4.99 -7.06 -2.01
C TYR A 114 3.78 -7.95 -2.27
N ALA A 115 3.99 -9.14 -2.86
CA ALA A 115 2.95 -10.13 -3.07
C ALA A 115 3.55 -11.55 -3.05
N THR A 116 2.73 -12.54 -2.71
CA THR A 116 3.12 -13.96 -2.85
C THR A 116 3.20 -14.36 -4.32
N LYS A 117 3.88 -15.47 -4.61
CA LYS A 117 4.00 -15.99 -5.99
C LYS A 117 2.61 -16.27 -6.61
N ASP A 118 1.68 -16.82 -5.85
CA ASP A 118 0.34 -17.15 -6.33
C ASP A 118 -0.48 -15.88 -6.62
N GLN A 119 -0.45 -14.93 -5.69
CA GLN A 119 -1.05 -13.61 -5.89
C GLN A 119 -0.50 -12.91 -7.14
N MET A 120 0.81 -12.97 -7.35
CA MET A 120 1.43 -12.36 -8.53
C MET A 120 1.03 -13.07 -9.83
N LYS A 121 0.93 -14.40 -9.80
CA LYS A 121 0.49 -15.19 -10.95
C LYS A 121 -0.94 -14.83 -11.37
N GLU A 122 -1.85 -14.65 -10.40
CA GLU A 122 -3.21 -14.19 -10.68
C GLU A 122 -3.25 -12.77 -11.25
N LEU A 123 -2.44 -11.84 -10.72
CA LEU A 123 -2.32 -10.48 -11.24
C LEU A 123 -1.82 -10.45 -12.70
N LEU A 124 -0.76 -11.20 -13.00
CA LEU A 124 -0.23 -11.30 -14.37
C LEU A 124 -1.24 -11.91 -15.34
N LYS A 125 -1.93 -12.99 -14.93
CA LYS A 125 -3.01 -13.58 -15.72
C LYS A 125 -4.11 -12.58 -16.03
N THR A 126 -4.46 -11.74 -15.05
CA THR A 126 -5.48 -10.70 -15.22
C THR A 126 -5.06 -9.65 -16.25
N VAL A 127 -3.77 -9.28 -16.30
CA VAL A 127 -3.23 -8.38 -17.33
C VAL A 127 -3.33 -9.02 -18.73
N ASP A 128 -3.08 -10.32 -18.84
CA ASP A 128 -3.21 -11.05 -20.11
C ASP A 128 -4.66 -11.10 -20.58
N GLU A 129 -5.61 -11.37 -19.66
CA GLU A 129 -7.06 -11.32 -19.95
C GLU A 129 -7.52 -9.93 -20.42
N ILE A 130 -6.95 -8.84 -19.88
CA ILE A 130 -7.20 -7.47 -20.38
C ILE A 130 -6.65 -7.30 -21.78
N GLU A 131 -5.43 -7.74 -22.05
CA GLU A 131 -4.84 -7.63 -23.39
C GLU A 131 -5.70 -8.34 -24.44
N GLU A 132 -6.24 -9.51 -24.11
CA GLU A 132 -7.17 -10.25 -24.97
C GLU A 132 -8.51 -9.52 -25.13
N GLY A 133 -9.12 -9.04 -24.04
CA GLY A 133 -10.38 -8.31 -24.09
C GLY A 133 -10.30 -6.98 -24.86
N THR A 134 -9.17 -6.28 -24.75
CA THR A 134 -8.95 -5.02 -25.50
C THR A 134 -8.83 -5.26 -27.01
N LYS A 135 -8.35 -6.43 -27.47
CA LYS A 135 -8.34 -6.81 -28.89
C LYS A 135 -9.76 -6.94 -29.47
N ASN A 136 -10.74 -7.36 -28.66
CA ASN A 136 -12.12 -7.59 -29.09
C ASN A 136 -13.06 -6.37 -28.90
N LYS A 137 -12.52 -5.15 -28.77
CA LYS A 137 -13.27 -3.88 -28.56
C LYS A 137 -14.23 -3.89 -27.35
N GLY A 138 -13.96 -4.74 -26.35
CA GLY A 138 -14.72 -4.80 -25.10
C GLY A 138 -13.80 -5.12 -23.93
N ALA A 139 -13.23 -4.09 -23.30
CA ALA A 139 -12.53 -4.28 -22.04
C ALA A 139 -13.58 -4.46 -20.93
N ALA A 140 -13.73 -5.66 -20.39
CA ALA A 140 -14.72 -5.94 -19.36
C ALA A 140 -14.38 -5.16 -18.08
N THR A 141 -15.23 -4.19 -17.74
CA THR A 141 -15.23 -3.37 -16.51
C THR A 141 -14.93 -4.19 -15.25
N SER A 142 -15.40 -5.45 -15.20
CA SER A 142 -15.21 -6.37 -14.07
C SER A 142 -13.76 -6.79 -13.81
N ILE A 143 -12.89 -6.76 -14.82
CA ILE A 143 -11.48 -7.15 -14.68
C ILE A 143 -10.71 -6.06 -13.92
N PHE A 144 -11.09 -4.79 -14.11
CA PHE A 144 -10.50 -3.65 -13.39
C PHE A 144 -10.93 -3.59 -11.93
N ASP A 145 -12.17 -3.96 -11.62
CA ASP A 145 -12.65 -4.06 -10.23
C ASP A 145 -11.92 -5.17 -9.46
N LYS A 146 -11.66 -6.32 -10.10
CA LYS A 146 -10.83 -7.39 -9.51
C LYS A 146 -9.43 -6.90 -9.18
N ILE A 147 -8.83 -6.10 -10.04
CA ILE A 147 -7.49 -5.53 -9.84
C ILE A 147 -7.46 -4.59 -8.63
N ARG A 148 -8.48 -3.74 -8.47
CA ARG A 148 -8.60 -2.85 -7.31
C ARG A 148 -8.70 -3.65 -6.00
N ASP A 149 -9.51 -4.70 -5.99
CA ASP A 149 -9.65 -5.58 -4.83
C ASP A 149 -8.36 -6.35 -4.54
N PHE A 150 -7.64 -6.76 -5.58
CA PHE A 150 -6.38 -7.45 -5.45
C PHE A 150 -5.26 -6.54 -4.94
N PHE A 151 -5.20 -5.30 -5.43
CA PHE A 151 -4.29 -4.28 -4.89
C PHE A 151 -4.62 -3.94 -3.45
N LYS A 152 -5.91 -3.88 -3.10
CA LYS A 152 -6.33 -3.71 -1.70
C LYS A 152 -5.86 -4.87 -0.83
N LYS A 153 -6.00 -6.12 -1.29
CA LYS A 153 -5.51 -7.32 -0.58
C LYS A 153 -3.98 -7.40 -0.50
N ALA A 154 -3.27 -7.05 -1.57
CA ALA A 154 -1.80 -7.00 -1.57
C ALA A 154 -1.29 -5.89 -0.64
N THR A 155 -1.93 -4.73 -0.66
CA THR A 155 -1.66 -3.63 0.29
C THR A 155 -1.89 -4.09 1.72
N GLN A 156 -2.99 -4.80 2.01
CA GLN A 156 -3.24 -5.40 3.33
C GLN A 156 -2.19 -6.45 3.71
N SER A 157 -1.79 -7.32 2.79
CA SER A 157 -0.77 -8.37 3.01
C SER A 157 0.63 -7.80 3.23
N SER A 158 0.88 -6.60 2.69
CA SER A 158 2.11 -5.84 2.86
C SER A 158 2.19 -5.08 4.18
N GLN A 159 1.10 -4.99 4.95
CA GLN A 159 1.12 -4.35 6.25
C GLN A 159 1.89 -5.20 7.28
N PRO A 160 2.61 -4.57 8.22
CA PRO A 160 3.11 -5.29 9.39
C PRO A 160 1.92 -5.88 10.17
N ALA A 161 2.12 -7.07 10.74
CA ALA A 161 1.11 -7.66 11.62
C ALA A 161 0.77 -6.65 12.72
N GLN A 162 -0.52 -6.41 12.97
CA GLN A 162 -0.93 -5.59 14.12
C GLN A 162 -0.43 -6.29 15.37
N LYS A 163 0.65 -5.77 15.97
CA LYS A 163 1.02 -6.13 17.33
C LYS A 163 -0.09 -5.56 18.22
N LYS A 164 -0.96 -6.47 18.70
CA LYS A 164 -1.92 -6.17 19.76
C LYS A 164 -1.18 -5.86 21.04
#